data_AF-A0ABD2VBD2-F1
#
_entry.id   AF-A0ABD2VBD2-F1
#
_cell.length_a   1.000
_cell.length_b   1.000
_cell.length_c   1.000
_cell.angle_alpha   90.00
_cell.angle_beta   90.00
_cell.angle_gamma   90.00
#
_symmetry.space_group_name_H-M   'P 1'
#
loop_
_entity.id
_entity.type
_entity.pdbx_description
1 polymer ?
#
loop_
_entity_poly.entity_id
_entity_poly.type
_entity_poly.pdbx_seq_one_letter_code
_entity_poly.pdbx_strand_id
1 'polypeptide(L)'
;AQLTHHVSPTLPSSSSNLLQHSKLQLTLSIQKQSRNSSFTEVEKFPKSKMMKKICASIKSFEKVILLDIVERVVCGSFKDLINLRPSSKLFNTLGSEKSVYEKVSFADFPLFSWSVRTRDQIDKRVCFVNRCMKAGNREALYKIGTTIFFFFSLLFSIFYSQI
;
A
#
# COMPACT_ATOMS: atom_id res chain seq x y z
N ALA A 1 19.50 -10.96 -67.40
CA ALA A 1 19.54 -12.42 -67.21
C ALA A 1 18.87 -12.75 -65.89
N GLN A 2 17.74 -13.47 -65.93
CA GLN A 2 17.11 -14.09 -64.77
C GLN A 2 18.01 -15.19 -64.21
N LEU A 3 18.02 -15.35 -62.89
CA LEU A 3 18.26 -16.65 -62.23
C LEU A 3 17.53 -16.65 -60.89
N THR A 4 16.36 -17.28 -60.93
CA THR A 4 15.54 -17.71 -59.81
C THR A 4 16.29 -18.69 -58.91
N HIS A 5 16.29 -18.47 -57.59
CA HIS A 5 16.48 -19.55 -56.64
C HIS A 5 15.35 -19.56 -55.59
N HIS A 6 14.74 -20.74 -55.55
CA HIS A 6 13.62 -21.20 -54.75
C HIS A 6 14.09 -21.38 -53.30
N VAL A 7 13.45 -20.73 -52.33
CA VAL A 7 13.60 -21.05 -50.91
C VAL A 7 12.22 -21.31 -50.33
N SER A 8 12.00 -22.57 -49.96
CA SER A 8 10.78 -23.11 -49.38
C SER A 8 10.43 -22.48 -48.03
N PRO A 9 9.14 -22.42 -47.66
CA PRO A 9 8.70 -21.90 -46.37
C PRO A 9 9.04 -22.88 -45.23
N THR A 10 9.85 -22.40 -44.29
CA THR A 10 10.24 -23.11 -43.08
C THR A 10 9.05 -23.24 -42.13
N LEU A 11 8.76 -24.49 -41.77
CA LEU A 11 7.75 -24.94 -40.81
C LEU A 11 7.91 -24.23 -39.44
N PRO A 12 6.86 -23.65 -38.83
CA PRO A 12 6.95 -23.14 -37.47
C PRO A 12 7.06 -24.28 -36.45
N SER A 13 8.14 -24.24 -35.69
CA SER A 13 8.52 -25.13 -34.59
C SER A 13 7.39 -25.35 -33.57
N SER A 14 7.05 -26.62 -33.35
CA SER A 14 5.97 -27.12 -32.48
C SER A 14 6.08 -26.75 -30.99
N SER A 15 7.15 -26.09 -30.56
CA SER A 15 7.43 -25.73 -29.16
C SER A 15 6.69 -24.48 -28.69
N SER A 16 6.24 -23.60 -29.59
CA SER A 16 5.49 -22.37 -29.24
C SER A 16 4.01 -22.64 -28.94
N ASN A 17 3.44 -23.70 -29.50
CA ASN A 17 2.04 -24.09 -29.29
C ASN A 17 1.81 -24.81 -27.94
N LEU A 18 2.82 -25.53 -27.44
CA LEU A 18 2.76 -26.21 -26.13
C LEU A 18 2.76 -25.22 -24.95
N LEU A 19 3.49 -24.09 -25.06
CA LEU A 19 3.52 -23.06 -24.03
C LEU A 19 2.24 -22.19 -24.01
N GLN A 20 1.59 -22.02 -25.17
CA GLN A 20 0.27 -21.39 -25.27
C GLN A 20 -0.81 -22.30 -24.66
N HIS A 21 -0.78 -23.60 -24.96
CA HIS A 21 -1.70 -24.57 -24.37
C HIS A 21 -1.54 -24.70 -22.85
N SER A 22 -0.31 -24.65 -22.32
CA SER A 22 -0.09 -24.73 -20.87
C SER A 22 -0.59 -23.47 -20.12
N LYS A 23 -0.43 -22.27 -20.70
CA LYS A 23 -0.99 -21.03 -20.16
C LYS A 23 -2.52 -21.00 -20.19
N LEU A 24 -3.15 -21.48 -21.27
CA LEU A 24 -4.61 -21.57 -21.36
C LEU A 24 -5.18 -22.57 -20.34
N GLN A 25 -4.50 -23.71 -20.11
CA GLN A 25 -4.91 -24.68 -19.10
C GLN A 25 -4.79 -24.16 -17.66
N LEU A 26 -3.72 -23.41 -17.34
CA LEU A 26 -3.57 -22.75 -16.04
C LEU A 26 -4.64 -21.68 -15.81
N THR A 27 -4.99 -20.91 -16.84
CA THR A 27 -6.03 -19.87 -16.75
C THR A 27 -7.42 -20.47 -16.58
N LEU A 28 -7.73 -21.57 -17.29
CA LEU A 28 -8.98 -22.32 -17.12
C LEU A 28 -9.07 -22.96 -15.73
N SER A 29 -7.96 -23.44 -15.17
CA SER A 29 -7.92 -24.05 -13.84
C SER A 29 -8.22 -23.02 -12.74
N ILE A 30 -7.66 -21.81 -12.84
CA ILE A 30 -7.92 -20.71 -11.90
C ILE A 30 -9.39 -20.24 -12.02
N GLN A 31 -9.94 -20.18 -13.23
CA GLN A 31 -11.33 -19.76 -13.45
C GLN A 31 -12.36 -20.84 -13.04
N LYS A 32 -11.99 -22.13 -13.11
CA LYS A 32 -12.81 -23.25 -12.64
C LYS A 32 -12.80 -23.35 -11.11
N GLN A 33 -11.68 -23.03 -10.45
CA GLN A 33 -11.60 -22.91 -8.99
C GLN A 33 -12.49 -21.76 -8.47
N SER A 34 -12.61 -20.67 -9.23
CA SER A 34 -13.50 -19.54 -8.91
C SER A 34 -14.99 -19.80 -9.16
N ARG A 35 -15.37 -20.90 -9.84
CA ARG A 35 -16.78 -21.24 -10.15
C ARG A 35 -17.37 -22.40 -9.34
N ASN A 36 -16.56 -23.08 -8.51
CA ASN A 36 -16.99 -24.24 -7.72
C ASN A 36 -17.23 -23.95 -6.24
N SER A 37 -17.52 -22.71 -5.85
CA SER A 37 -18.35 -22.47 -4.67
C SER A 37 -19.79 -22.31 -5.15
N SER A 38 -20.40 -23.42 -5.54
CA SER A 38 -21.85 -23.55 -5.55
C SER A 38 -22.36 -23.03 -4.22
N PHE A 39 -22.99 -21.86 -4.27
CA PHE A 39 -23.86 -21.36 -3.21
C PHE A 39 -25.01 -22.35 -3.13
N THR A 40 -24.79 -23.45 -2.40
CA THR A 40 -25.87 -24.28 -1.89
C THR A 40 -26.74 -23.34 -1.10
N GLU A 41 -27.96 -23.19 -1.59
CA GLU A 41 -29.13 -22.70 -0.88
C GLU A 41 -28.92 -22.75 0.63
N VAL A 42 -28.59 -21.59 1.20
CA VAL A 42 -28.59 -21.44 2.65
C VAL A 42 -30.05 -21.55 3.01
N GLU A 43 -30.46 -22.74 3.46
CA GLU A 43 -31.65 -22.91 4.28
C GLU A 43 -31.73 -21.70 5.20
N LYS A 44 -32.84 -20.96 5.10
CA LYS A 44 -33.11 -19.80 5.94
C LYS A 44 -33.25 -20.29 7.38
N PHE A 45 -32.12 -20.52 8.04
CA PHE A 45 -32.10 -20.63 9.49
C PHE A 45 -32.56 -19.28 10.04
N PRO A 46 -33.55 -19.25 10.94
CA PRO A 46 -33.99 -18.01 11.55
C PRO A 46 -32.77 -17.39 12.23
N LYS A 47 -32.29 -16.26 11.70
CA LYS A 47 -31.07 -15.58 12.15
C LYS A 47 -31.25 -15.17 13.61
N SER A 48 -30.90 -16.06 14.52
CA SER A 48 -30.98 -15.80 15.95
C SER A 48 -30.03 -14.65 16.28
N LYS A 49 -30.40 -13.85 17.27
CA LYS A 49 -29.60 -12.72 17.77
C LYS A 49 -28.15 -13.15 18.11
N MET A 50 -27.95 -14.42 18.44
CA MET A 50 -26.67 -15.03 18.80
C MET A 50 -25.73 -15.24 17.60
N MET A 51 -26.20 -15.77 16.46
CA MET A 51 -25.33 -15.93 15.28
C MET A 51 -24.86 -14.59 14.71
N LYS A 52 -25.72 -13.56 14.75
CA LYS A 52 -25.33 -12.20 14.37
C LYS A 52 -24.20 -11.66 15.25
N LYS A 53 -24.24 -11.95 16.56
CA LYS A 53 -23.20 -11.54 17.52
C LYS A 53 -21.87 -12.25 17.27
N ILE A 54 -21.90 -13.56 17.01
CA ILE A 54 -20.70 -14.35 16.69
C ILE A 54 -20.04 -13.83 15.41
N CYS A 55 -20.81 -13.65 14.32
CA CYS A 55 -20.28 -13.10 13.08
C CYS A 55 -19.73 -11.67 13.23
N ALA A 56 -20.33 -10.84 14.09
CA ALA A 56 -19.80 -9.52 14.39
C ALA A 56 -18.47 -9.60 15.16
N SER A 57 -18.35 -10.51 16.11
CA SER A 57 -17.09 -10.77 16.83
C SER A 57 -15.98 -11.23 15.89
N ILE A 58 -16.27 -12.19 15.00
CA ILE A 58 -15.29 -12.69 14.01
C ILE A 58 -14.81 -11.54 13.10
N LYS A 59 -15.73 -10.72 12.58
CA LYS A 59 -15.37 -9.55 11.76
C LYS A 59 -14.53 -8.52 12.52
N SER A 60 -14.83 -8.29 13.80
CA SER A 60 -14.02 -7.39 14.63
C SER A 60 -12.63 -7.95 14.89
N PHE A 61 -12.53 -9.27 15.10
CA PHE A 61 -11.27 -9.97 15.30
C PHE A 61 -10.38 -9.92 14.05
N GLU A 62 -10.96 -10.16 12.87
CA GLU A 62 -10.28 -9.98 11.59
C GLU A 62 -9.78 -8.54 11.42
N LYS A 63 -10.59 -7.53 11.80
CA LYS A 63 -10.15 -6.12 11.74
C LYS A 63 -8.93 -5.87 12.62
N VAL A 64 -8.88 -6.42 13.83
CA VAL A 64 -7.75 -6.25 14.76
C VAL A 64 -6.47 -6.86 14.17
N ILE A 65 -6.55 -8.08 13.63
CA ILE A 65 -5.38 -8.73 13.01
C ILE A 65 -4.91 -7.94 11.80
N LEU A 66 -5.83 -7.52 10.94
CA LEU A 66 -5.49 -6.73 9.76
C LEU A 66 -4.89 -5.38 10.13
N LEU A 67 -5.38 -4.73 11.19
CA LEU A 67 -4.80 -3.50 11.70
C LEU A 67 -3.38 -3.72 12.23
N ASP A 68 -3.13 -4.79 12.99
CA ASP A 68 -1.78 -5.14 13.46
C ASP A 68 -0.81 -5.38 12.29
N ILE A 69 -1.27 -6.06 11.24
CA ILE A 69 -0.47 -6.25 10.02
C ILE A 69 -0.14 -4.91 9.37
N VAL A 70 -1.14 -4.03 9.19
CA VAL A 70 -0.95 -2.69 8.63
C VAL A 70 0.04 -1.90 9.47
N GLU A 71 -0.11 -1.92 10.80
CA GLU A 71 0.80 -1.25 11.73
C GLU A 71 2.25 -1.75 11.58
N ARG A 72 2.45 -3.07 11.53
CA ARG A 72 3.80 -3.64 11.33
C ARG A 72 4.42 -3.28 10.00
N VAL A 73 3.62 -3.27 8.93
CA VAL A 73 4.09 -2.87 7.60
C VAL A 73 4.57 -1.42 7.63
N VAL A 74 3.80 -0.52 8.25
CA VAL A 74 4.16 0.90 8.26
C VAL A 74 5.27 1.27 9.24
N CYS A 75 5.54 0.43 10.24
CA CYS A 75 6.74 0.53 11.08
C CYS A 75 8.03 0.36 10.25
N GLY A 76 7.96 -0.26 9.07
CA GLY A 76 9.10 -0.35 8.16
C GLY A 76 9.36 0.95 7.41
N SER A 77 8.33 1.57 6.84
CA SER A 77 8.46 2.84 6.12
C SER A 77 7.13 3.56 5.95
N PHE A 78 7.15 4.91 5.98
CA PHE A 78 5.99 5.71 5.59
C PHE A 78 5.57 5.49 4.13
N LYS A 79 6.52 5.10 3.26
CA LYS A 79 6.22 4.80 1.84
C LYS A 79 5.27 3.62 1.72
N ASP A 80 5.41 2.64 2.60
CA ASP A 80 4.54 1.47 2.62
C ASP A 80 3.11 1.87 2.95
N LEU A 81 2.90 2.82 3.88
CA LEU A 81 1.56 3.37 4.13
C LEU A 81 0.97 4.10 2.91
N ILE A 82 1.79 4.85 2.18
CA ILE A 82 1.36 5.58 0.98
C ILE A 82 0.95 4.60 -0.13
N ASN A 83 1.69 3.51 -0.29
CA ASN A 83 1.40 2.47 -1.29
C ASN A 83 0.25 1.55 -0.87
N LEU A 84 0.11 1.27 0.42
CA LEU A 84 -0.89 0.37 0.98
C LEU A 84 -2.30 0.95 0.94
N ARG A 85 -2.49 2.22 1.31
CA ARG A 85 -3.83 2.84 1.34
C ARG A 85 -4.61 2.79 0.02
N PRO A 86 -4.04 3.15 -1.15
CA PRO A 86 -4.79 3.14 -2.40
C PRO A 86 -5.08 1.73 -2.94
N SER A 87 -4.43 0.68 -2.40
CA SER A 87 -4.60 -0.69 -2.91
C SER A 87 -5.99 -1.27 -2.68
N SER A 88 -6.70 -0.87 -1.61
CA SER A 88 -8.06 -1.32 -1.35
C SER A 88 -8.83 -0.37 -0.43
N LYS A 89 -10.16 -0.42 -0.50
CA LYS A 89 -11.04 0.32 0.43
C LYS A 89 -10.77 -0.05 1.90
N LEU A 90 -10.51 -1.34 2.15
CA LEU A 90 -10.22 -1.86 3.48
C LEU A 90 -8.92 -1.25 4.03
N PHE A 91 -7.84 -1.27 3.24
CA PHE A 91 -6.55 -0.70 3.65
C PHE A 91 -6.58 0.82 3.71
N ASN A 92 -7.41 1.49 2.92
CA ASN A 92 -7.63 2.92 3.08
C ASN A 92 -8.25 3.26 4.44
N THR A 93 -9.25 2.47 4.88
CA THR A 93 -9.86 2.63 6.21
C THR A 93 -8.86 2.31 7.33
N LEU A 94 -8.21 1.14 7.27
CA LEU A 94 -7.25 0.71 8.30
C LEU A 94 -6.04 1.64 8.37
N GLY A 95 -5.46 2.01 7.22
CA GLY A 95 -4.34 2.94 7.14
C GLY A 95 -4.66 4.38 7.55
N SER A 96 -5.93 4.68 7.82
CA SER A 96 -6.37 5.97 8.35
C SER A 96 -6.61 5.96 9.86
N GLU A 97 -6.48 4.80 10.52
CA GLU A 97 -6.59 4.66 11.98
C GLU A 97 -5.45 5.41 12.68
N LYS A 98 -5.76 5.95 13.87
CA LYS A 98 -4.81 6.77 14.64
C LYS A 98 -3.52 6.01 14.97
N SER A 99 -3.65 4.73 15.35
CA SER A 99 -2.54 3.87 15.75
C SER A 99 -1.53 3.62 14.63
N VAL A 100 -1.98 3.64 13.37
CA VAL A 100 -1.10 3.57 12.20
C VAL A 100 -0.22 4.82 12.11
N TYR A 101 -0.79 6.01 12.28
CA TYR A 101 -0.01 7.26 12.28
C TYR A 101 0.93 7.37 13.49
N GLU A 102 0.56 6.77 14.62
CA GLU A 102 1.42 6.69 15.81
C GLU A 102 2.68 5.84 15.56
N LYS A 103 2.55 4.77 14.78
CA LYS A 103 3.59 3.76 14.55
C LYS A 103 4.37 3.90 13.25
N VAL A 104 3.89 4.70 12.30
CA VAL A 104 4.55 4.85 10.99
C VAL A 104 6.01 5.30 11.17
N SER A 105 6.95 4.65 10.49
CA SER A 105 8.35 5.06 10.56
C SER A 105 8.63 6.26 9.68
N PHE A 106 9.37 7.20 10.25
CA PHE A 106 9.91 8.37 9.59
C PHE A 106 11.39 8.21 9.22
N ALA A 107 11.99 7.01 9.37
CA ALA A 107 13.40 6.75 9.08
C ALA A 107 13.84 7.37 7.74
N ASP A 108 13.11 7.04 6.67
CA ASP A 108 13.37 7.51 5.30
C ASP A 108 12.60 8.78 4.92
N PHE A 109 11.89 9.42 5.87
CA PHE A 109 11.06 10.57 5.55
C PHE A 109 11.92 11.79 5.21
N PRO A 110 11.84 12.34 3.98
CA PRO A 110 12.80 13.32 3.53
C PRO A 110 12.37 14.71 3.99
N LEU A 111 12.74 15.13 5.20
CA LEU A 111 12.32 16.40 5.82
C LEU A 111 12.66 17.64 4.96
N PHE A 112 13.85 17.64 4.36
CA PHE A 112 14.39 18.75 3.54
C PHE A 112 14.44 18.40 2.05
N SER A 113 13.34 17.90 1.49
CA SER A 113 13.34 17.45 0.11
C SER A 113 13.11 18.60 -0.87
N TRP A 114 14.17 19.03 -1.55
CA TRP A 114 14.10 19.94 -2.71
C TRP A 114 13.30 19.36 -3.89
N SER A 115 12.96 18.07 -3.86
CA SER A 115 12.12 17.42 -4.87
C SER A 115 10.63 17.77 -4.77
N VAL A 116 10.19 18.38 -3.65
CA VAL A 116 8.81 18.85 -3.51
C VAL A 116 8.68 20.20 -4.20
N ARG A 117 8.06 20.19 -5.39
CA ARG A 117 8.00 21.38 -6.26
C ARG A 117 6.63 22.05 -6.34
N THR A 118 5.57 21.36 -5.93
CA THR A 118 4.19 21.89 -6.02
C THR A 118 3.60 22.16 -4.64
N ARG A 119 2.79 23.22 -4.54
CA ARG A 119 2.08 23.59 -3.31
C ARG A 119 1.25 22.42 -2.74
N ASP A 120 0.53 21.71 -3.61
CA ASP A 120 -0.26 20.54 -3.24
C ASP A 120 0.57 19.42 -2.58
N GLN A 121 1.80 19.18 -3.05
CA GLN A 121 2.69 18.20 -2.42
C GLN A 121 3.18 18.67 -1.05
N ILE A 122 3.44 19.97 -0.88
CA ILE A 122 3.79 20.56 0.41
C ILE A 122 2.62 20.39 1.38
N ASP A 123 1.41 20.74 0.97
CA ASP A 123 0.21 20.67 1.81
C ASP A 123 -0.09 19.23 2.24
N LYS A 124 -0.01 18.26 1.31
CA LYS A 124 -0.19 16.83 1.62
C LYS A 124 0.85 16.32 2.61
N ARG A 125 2.11 16.72 2.43
CA ARG A 125 3.19 16.39 3.35
C ARG A 125 2.94 16.97 4.74
N VAL A 126 2.63 18.27 4.83
CA VAL A 126 2.36 18.95 6.10
C VAL A 126 1.16 18.32 6.80
N CYS A 127 0.08 18.04 6.06
CA CYS A 127 -1.09 17.33 6.59
C CYS A 127 -0.72 15.96 7.15
N PHE A 128 0.10 15.18 6.44
CA PHE A 128 0.55 13.87 6.89
C PHE A 128 1.37 13.95 8.18
N VAL A 129 2.38 14.83 8.21
CA VAL A 129 3.24 15.06 9.39
C VAL A 129 2.39 15.48 10.59
N ASN A 130 1.48 16.44 10.40
CA ASN A 130 0.61 16.93 11.46
C ASN A 130 -0.28 15.81 12.03
N ARG A 131 -0.73 14.88 11.18
CA ARG A 131 -1.51 13.72 11.62
C ARG A 131 -0.70 12.76 12.48
N CYS A 132 0.56 12.53 12.12
CA CYS A 132 1.49 11.72 12.91
C CYS A 132 1.81 12.38 14.26
N MET A 133 2.04 13.70 14.28
CA MET A 133 2.25 14.44 15.53
C MET A 133 1.02 14.38 16.44
N LYS A 134 -0.18 14.61 15.90
CA LYS A 134 -1.45 14.49 16.64
C LYS A 134 -1.72 13.06 17.14
N ALA A 135 -1.20 12.05 16.45
CA ALA A 135 -1.27 10.67 16.88
C ALA A 135 -0.28 10.33 18.00
N GLY A 136 0.72 11.18 18.26
CA GLY A 136 1.76 10.93 19.27
C GLY A 136 2.98 10.20 18.72
N ASN A 137 3.21 10.24 17.41
CA ASN A 137 4.36 9.59 16.80
C ASN A 137 5.68 10.25 17.26
N ARG A 138 6.49 9.48 17.99
CA ARG A 138 7.75 9.96 18.58
C ARG A 138 8.80 10.30 17.52
N GLU A 139 8.90 9.52 16.45
CA GLU A 139 9.86 9.79 15.37
C GLU A 139 9.52 11.08 14.63
N ALA A 140 8.22 11.30 14.36
CA ALA A 140 7.75 12.52 13.71
C ALA A 140 8.04 13.77 14.57
N LEU A 141 7.72 13.70 15.87
CA LEU A 141 7.99 14.77 16.82
C LEU A 141 9.49 15.09 16.91
N TYR A 142 10.33 14.07 17.04
CA TYR A 142 11.78 14.23 17.12
C TYR A 142 12.36 14.87 15.84
N LYS A 143 11.97 14.35 14.67
CA LYS A 143 12.47 14.82 13.37
C LYS A 143 12.05 16.26 13.07
N ILE A 144 10.81 16.63 13.37
CA ILE A 144 10.34 18.01 13.22
C ILE A 144 11.00 18.94 14.22
N GLY A 145 11.10 18.54 15.49
CA GLY A 145 11.78 19.33 16.52
C GLY A 145 13.24 19.62 16.14
N THR A 146 13.97 18.59 15.70
CA THR A 146 15.37 18.72 15.23
C THR A 146 15.47 19.65 14.02
N THR A 147 14.52 19.55 13.09
CA THR A 147 14.46 20.40 11.90
C THR A 147 14.27 21.88 12.26
N ILE A 148 13.29 22.16 13.12
CA ILE A 148 13.00 23.53 13.58
C ILE A 148 14.20 24.11 14.33
N PHE A 149 14.80 23.32 15.23
CA PHE A 149 15.99 23.73 15.96
C PHE A 149 17.13 24.10 15.01
N PHE A 150 17.44 23.24 14.04
CA PHE A 150 18.49 23.51 13.05
C PHE A 150 18.23 24.79 12.26
N PHE A 151 17.01 25.00 11.77
CA PHE A 151 16.65 26.23 11.06
C PHE A 151 16.72 27.48 11.95
N PHE A 152 16.26 27.38 13.19
CA PHE A 152 16.32 28.49 14.14
C PHE A 152 17.76 28.88 14.45
N SER A 153 18.64 27.89 14.71
CA SER A 153 20.07 28.10 14.92
C SER A 153 20.76 28.71 13.69
N LEU A 154 20.41 28.24 12.48
CA LEU A 154 20.96 28.78 11.24
C LEU A 154 20.54 30.23 11.02
N LEU A 155 19.25 30.54 11.20
CA LEU A 155 18.74 31.90 11.10
C LEU A 155 19.43 32.82 12.12
N PHE A 156 19.52 32.40 13.38
CA PHE A 156 20.19 33.17 14.42
C PHE A 156 21.66 33.46 14.06
N SER A 157 22.38 32.45 13.55
CA SER A 157 23.78 32.61 13.12
C SER A 157 23.93 33.60 11.96
N ILE A 158 23.00 33.57 10.99
CA ILE A 158 22.99 34.51 9.86
C ILE A 158 22.73 35.94 10.35
N PHE A 159 21.72 36.14 11.21
CA PHE A 159 21.41 37.46 11.75
C PHE A 159 22.53 38.01 12.63
N TYR A 160 23.16 37.16 13.45
CA TYR A 160 24.24 37.58 14.34
C TYR A 160 25.53 37.92 13.58
N SER A 161 25.78 37.30 12.42
CA SER A 161 26.96 37.60 11.60
C SER A 161 26.83 38.89 10.78
N GLN A 162 25.68 39.57 10.83
CA GLN A 162 25.38 40.81 10.10
C GLN A 162 25.34 42.05 11.01
N ILE A 163 25.64 41.88 12.31
CA ILE A 163 25.75 42.93 13.33
C ILE A 163 27.24 43.10 13.65
#